data_AF-A0A7W0X733-F1
#
_entry.id   AF-A0A7W0X733-F1
#
_cell.length_a   1.000
_cell.length_b   1.000
_cell.length_c   1.000
_cell.angle_alpha   90.00
_cell.angle_beta   90.00
_cell.angle_gamma   90.00
#
_symmetry.space_group_name_H-M   'P 1'
#
loop_
_entity.id
_entity.type
_entity.pdbx_description
1 polymer ?
#
loop_
_entity_poly.entity_id
_entity_poly.type
_entity_poly.pdbx_seq_one_letter_code
_entity_poly.pdbx_strand_id
1 'polypeptide(L)'
;SAFKFERIITDAPCRDRRAWSAIRVPTLVLANRRDPIHPYEYGEILAALIPGAELRELTPKSISLEQHNAEVRRALDAFLTRFPGRTP
;
A
#
# COMPACT_ATOMS: atom_id res chain seq x y z
N SER A 1 24.57 -3.91 -13.44
CA SER A 1 24.46 -3.28 -12.11
C SER A 1 23.32 -3.89 -11.32
N ALA A 2 23.58 -4.98 -10.59
CA ALA A 2 22.59 -5.73 -9.79
C ALA A 2 22.48 -5.26 -8.32
N PHE A 3 23.21 -4.20 -7.94
CA PHE A 3 23.36 -3.74 -6.55
C PHE A 3 22.17 -2.94 -5.97
N LYS A 4 21.04 -2.79 -6.69
CA LYS A 4 19.96 -1.86 -6.29
C LYS A 4 18.76 -2.50 -5.59
N PHE A 5 18.67 -3.83 -5.50
CA PHE A 5 17.49 -4.51 -4.93
C PHE A 5 17.69 -5.03 -3.51
N GLU A 6 18.90 -5.42 -3.11
CA GLU A 6 19.16 -6.07 -1.81
C GLU A 6 18.78 -5.20 -0.61
N ARG A 7 18.95 -3.87 -0.72
CA ARG A 7 18.62 -2.93 0.36
C ARG A 7 17.13 -2.65 0.50
N ILE A 8 16.33 -2.86 -0.55
CA ILE A 8 14.89 -2.56 -0.54
C ILE A 8 14.11 -3.69 0.13
N ILE A 9 14.55 -4.95 -0.02
CA ILE A 9 13.88 -6.11 0.59
C ILE A 9 13.89 -6.02 2.13
N THR A 10 14.91 -5.35 2.70
CA THR A 10 14.99 -5.08 4.14
C THR A 10 14.36 -3.75 4.57
N ASP A 11 13.90 -2.92 3.64
CA ASP A 11 13.25 -1.66 4.01
C ASP A 11 11.79 -1.95 4.37
N ALA A 12 11.44 -1.70 5.62
CA ALA A 12 10.08 -1.83 6.12
C ALA A 12 9.74 -0.55 6.86
N PRO A 13 8.65 0.16 6.51
CA PRO A 13 8.31 1.44 7.15
C PRO A 13 8.14 1.33 8.66
N CYS A 14 7.78 0.14 9.16
CA CYS A 14 7.92 -0.23 10.56
C CYS A 14 8.06 -1.76 10.67
N ARG A 15 8.91 -2.24 11.59
CA ARG A 15 9.10 -3.68 11.86
C ARG A 15 8.30 -4.16 13.07
N ASP A 16 7.77 -3.24 13.87
CA ASP A 16 6.91 -3.56 15.01
C ASP A 16 5.44 -3.61 14.58
N ARG A 17 4.88 -4.82 14.56
CA ARG A 17 3.46 -5.03 14.24
C ARG A 17 2.52 -4.32 15.22
N ARG A 18 2.95 -4.09 16.47
CA ARG A 18 2.15 -3.35 17.47
C ARG A 18 2.01 -1.89 17.09
N ALA A 19 3.02 -1.29 16.44
CA ALA A 19 2.96 0.08 15.98
C ALA A 19 1.89 0.28 14.89
N TRP A 20 1.67 -0.71 14.02
CA TRP A 20 0.59 -0.65 13.03
C TRP A 20 -0.79 -0.61 13.69
N SER A 21 -0.98 -1.40 14.76
CA SER A 21 -2.20 -1.39 15.54
C SER A 21 -2.43 -0.08 16.31
N ALA A 22 -1.46 0.84 16.35
CA ALA A 22 -1.56 2.16 16.95
C ALA A 22 -1.97 3.25 15.94
N ILE A 23 -1.99 2.96 14.64
CA ILE A 23 -2.47 3.88 13.61
C ILE A 23 -3.99 4.08 13.80
N ARG A 24 -4.43 5.33 13.86
CA ARG A 24 -5.86 5.71 14.11
C ARG A 24 -6.48 6.52 12.98
N VAL A 25 -5.68 6.89 11.98
CA VAL A 25 -6.16 7.62 10.82
C VAL A 25 -6.65 6.64 9.75
N PRO A 26 -7.64 7.03 8.92
CA PRO A 26 -8.01 6.25 7.75
C PRO A 26 -6.77 5.89 6.94
N THR A 27 -6.68 4.63 6.50
CA THR A 27 -5.50 4.12 5.79
C THR A 27 -5.91 3.36 4.53
N LEU A 28 -5.28 3.68 3.41
CA LEU A 28 -5.42 2.93 2.15
C LEU A 28 -4.13 2.17 1.88
N VAL A 29 -4.25 0.86 1.69
CA VAL A 29 -3.16 -0.05 1.32
C VAL A 29 -3.34 -0.44 -0.14
N LEU A 30 -2.33 -0.17 -0.97
CA LEU A 30 -2.32 -0.53 -2.38
C LEU A 30 -1.29 -1.63 -2.61
N ALA A 31 -1.70 -2.77 -3.18
CA ALA A 31 -0.82 -3.91 -3.43
C ALA A 31 -1.10 -4.54 -4.81
N ASN A 32 -0.15 -5.31 -5.33
CA ASN A 32 -0.36 -6.09 -6.55
C ASN A 32 0.42 -7.42 -6.46
N ARG A 33 -0.08 -8.47 -7.14
CA ARG A 33 0.48 -9.83 -7.03
C ARG A 33 1.81 -10.07 -7.73
N ARG A 34 2.32 -9.10 -8.49
CA ARG A 34 3.60 -9.21 -9.22
C ARG A 34 4.60 -8.15 -8.77
N ASP A 35 4.45 -7.62 -7.56
CA ASP A 35 5.46 -6.75 -6.96
C ASP A 35 6.69 -7.61 -6.62
N PRO A 36 7.86 -7.34 -7.24
CA PRO A 36 9.06 -8.16 -7.04
C PRO A 36 9.75 -7.90 -5.70
N ILE A 37 9.31 -6.90 -4.95
CA ILE A 37 9.92 -6.44 -3.71
C ILE A 37 9.04 -6.82 -2.51
N HIS A 38 7.72 -6.62 -2.62
CA HIS A 38 6.77 -6.85 -1.54
C HIS A 38 5.72 -7.88 -1.93
N PRO A 39 5.67 -9.06 -1.27
CA PRO A 39 4.59 -10.02 -1.49
C PRO A 39 3.22 -9.38 -1.24
N TYR A 40 2.19 -9.82 -1.98
CA TYR A 40 0.83 -9.29 -1.84
C TYR A 40 0.29 -9.43 -0.41
N GLU A 41 0.69 -10.50 0.27
CA GLU A 41 0.36 -10.84 1.65
C GLU A 41 0.79 -9.74 2.64
N TYR A 42 1.79 -8.92 2.30
CA TYR A 42 2.13 -7.75 3.12
C TYR A 42 0.98 -6.75 3.14
N GLY A 43 0.31 -6.54 2.01
CA GLY A 43 -0.87 -5.69 1.93
C GLY A 43 -2.02 -6.23 2.79
N GLU A 44 -2.22 -7.55 2.78
CA GLU A 44 -3.23 -8.21 3.62
C GLU A 44 -2.92 -8.06 5.12
N ILE A 45 -1.66 -8.27 5.50
CA ILE A 45 -1.21 -8.10 6.90
C ILE A 45 -1.43 -6.66 7.37
N LEU A 46 -1.08 -5.67 6.55
CA LEU A 46 -1.27 -4.25 6.90
C LEU A 46 -2.75 -3.91 7.06
N ALA A 47 -3.60 -4.35 6.12
CA ALA A 47 -5.03 -4.11 6.19
C ALA A 47 -5.70 -4.80 7.39
N ALA A 48 -5.19 -5.97 7.79
CA ALA A 48 -5.69 -6.69 8.96
C ALA A 48 -5.24 -6.05 10.29
N LEU A 49 -4.04 -5.46 10.34
CA LEU A 49 -3.45 -4.95 11.58
C LEU A 49 -3.71 -3.46 11.83
N ILE A 50 -3.96 -2.67 10.79
CA ILE A 50 -4.27 -1.25 10.91
C ILE A 50 -5.80 -1.08 11.04
N PRO A 51 -6.31 -0.56 12.17
CA PRO A 51 -7.74 -0.37 12.35
C PRO A 51 -8.35 0.54 11.28
N GLY A 52 -9.35 0.03 10.56
CA GLY A 52 -10.04 0.78 9.50
C GLY A 52 -9.24 0.94 8.21
N ALA A 53 -8.18 0.17 8.02
CA ALA A 53 -7.46 0.14 6.75
C ALA A 53 -8.25 -0.59 5.66
N GLU A 54 -8.06 -0.15 4.42
CA GLU A 54 -8.64 -0.75 3.23
C GLU A 54 -7.55 -1.25 2.29
N LEU A 55 -7.63 -2.51 1.85
CA LEU A 55 -6.76 -3.06 0.81
C LEU A 55 -7.39 -2.90 -0.57
N ARG A 56 -6.63 -2.40 -1.55
CA ARG A 56 -6.97 -2.45 -2.96
C ARG A 56 -5.87 -3.14 -3.76
N GLU A 57 -6.25 -4.20 -4.47
CA GLU A 57 -5.40 -4.83 -5.46
C GLU A 57 -5.37 -3.97 -6.73
N LEU A 58 -4.17 -3.80 -7.30
CA LEU A 58 -3.92 -3.05 -8.51
C LEU A 58 -3.39 -3.97 -9.62
N THR A 59 -3.65 -3.58 -10.86
CA THR A 59 -2.93 -4.12 -12.01
C THR A 59 -1.42 -3.90 -11.82
N PRO A 60 -0.57 -4.94 -11.94
CA PRO A 60 0.88 -4.75 -11.89
C PRO A 60 1.39 -3.85 -13.00
N LYS A 61 2.39 -2.99 -12.69
CA LYS A 61 3.05 -2.12 -13.68
C LYS A 61 3.67 -2.90 -14.84
N SER A 62 4.08 -4.15 -14.59
CA SER A 62 4.63 -5.07 -15.58
C SER A 62 3.59 -5.63 -16.55
N ILE A 63 2.29 -5.57 -16.22
CA ILE A 63 1.18 -5.94 -17.10
C ILE A 63 0.71 -4.73 -17.90
N SER A 64 0.40 -3.63 -17.22
CA SER A 64 0.01 -2.37 -17.87
C SER A 64 0.30 -1.18 -16.96
N LEU A 65 1.23 -0.33 -17.39
CA LEU A 65 1.56 0.91 -16.68
C LEU A 65 0.39 1.91 -16.70
N GLU A 66 -0.32 1.99 -17.82
CA GLU A 66 -1.47 2.89 -17.98
C GLU A 66 -2.60 2.50 -17.03
N GLN A 67 -3.00 1.23 -17.02
CA GLN A 67 -4.04 0.73 -16.13
C GLN A 67 -3.62 0.89 -14.68
N HIS A 68 -2.39 0.49 -14.31
CA HIS A 68 -1.88 0.70 -12.96
C HIS A 68 -2.03 2.16 -12.50
N ASN A 69 -1.60 3.13 -13.31
CA ASN A 69 -1.69 4.55 -12.96
C ASN A 69 -3.14 5.04 -12.86
N ALA A 70 -4.02 4.59 -13.75
CA ALA A 70 -5.44 4.93 -13.71
C ALA A 70 -6.10 4.39 -12.44
N GLU A 71 -5.78 3.15 -12.05
CA GLU A 71 -6.32 2.51 -10.86
C GLU A 71 -5.80 3.15 -9.57
N VAL A 72 -4.51 3.50 -9.51
CA VAL A 72 -3.94 4.27 -8.40
C VAL A 72 -4.69 5.59 -8.23
N ARG A 73 -4.86 6.38 -9.29
CA ARG A 73 -5.60 7.66 -9.23
C ARG A 73 -7.02 7.46 -8.75
N ARG A 74 -7.75 6.51 -9.34
CA ARG A 74 -9.14 6.19 -8.95
C ARG A 74 -9.23 5.79 -7.47
N ALA A 75 -8.30 4.98 -6.98
CA ALA A 75 -8.28 4.54 -5.58
C ALA A 75 -8.00 5.71 -4.62
N LEU A 76 -7.05 6.59 -4.98
CA LEU A 76 -6.74 7.79 -4.20
C LEU A 76 -7.91 8.76 -4.17
N ASP A 77 -8.50 9.07 -5.33
CA ASP A 77 -9.64 9.99 -5.43
C ASP A 77 -10.81 9.48 -4.58
N ALA A 78 -11.19 8.21 -4.76
CA ALA A 78 -12.26 7.58 -3.99
C ALA A 78 -11.99 7.54 -2.47
N PHE A 79 -10.72 7.42 -2.07
CA PHE A 79 -10.34 7.45 -0.66
C PHE A 79 -10.40 8.87 -0.10
N LEU A 80 -9.79 9.85 -0.77
CA LEU A 80 -9.72 11.24 -0.31
C LEU A 80 -11.09 11.92 -0.31
N THR A 81 -11.99 11.60 -1.25
CA THR A 81 -13.37 12.10 -1.25
C THR A 81 -14.17 11.66 -0.01
N ARG A 82 -13.84 10.52 0.60
CA ARG A 82 -14.50 10.03 1.82
C ARG A 82 -13.90 10.62 3.09
N PHE A 83 -12.69 11.14 3.01
CA PHE A 83 -11.98 11.78 4.12
C PHE A 83 -11.52 13.20 3.75
N PRO A 84 -12.44 14.09 3.31
CA PRO A 84 -12.09 15.45 2.96
C PRO A 84 -11.59 16.17 4.21
N GLY A 85 -10.35 16.68 4.14
CA GLY A 85 -9.72 17.56 5.12
C GLY A 85 -10.19 17.42 6.58
N ARG A 86 -9.69 16.44 7.32
CA ARG A 86 -9.50 16.65 8.76
C ARG A 86 -8.25 17.51 8.91
N THR A 87 -8.44 18.81 9.07
CA THR A 87 -7.37 19.71 9.52
C THR A 87 -6.80 19.13 10.82
N PRO A 88 -5.46 19.10 11.03
CA PRO A 88 -4.90 18.78 12.33
C PRO A 88 -5.43 19.71 13.43
#